data_AF-A0A527GKB2-F1
#
_entry.id   AF-A0A527GKB2-F1
#
_cell.length_a   1.000
_cell.length_b   1.000
_cell.length_c   1.000
_cell.angle_alpha   90.00
_cell.angle_beta   90.00
_cell.angle_gamma   90.00
#
_symmetry.space_group_name_H-M   'P 1'
#
loop_
_entity.id
_entity.type
_entity.pdbx_description
1 polymer ?
#
loop_
_entity_poly.entity_id
_entity_poly.type
_entity_poly.pdbx_seq_one_letter_code
_entity_poly.pdbx_strand_id
1 'polypeptide(L)'
;SYYGMMYGAAIIGFVGLAIPVLADSTGAFVAFFFALFWIGSPAIASWISRSAETEDRLRISQADIHTLRTVARRTWHYFESFVTAEHHHLPPDNFQESPAPVVAPRTSPT
;
A
#
# COMPACT_ATOMS: atom_id res chain seq x y z
N SER A 1 7.05 -12.11 9.42
CA SER A 1 7.62 -11.13 10.39
C SER A 1 8.43 -10.11 9.62
N TYR A 2 8.41 -8.82 10.02
CA TYR A 2 9.22 -7.76 9.38
C TYR A 2 10.71 -8.13 9.32
N TYR A 3 11.23 -8.83 10.34
CA TYR A 3 12.60 -9.35 10.35
C TYR A 3 12.89 -10.37 9.25
N GLY A 4 11.89 -11.15 8.81
CA GLY A 4 12.06 -12.10 7.70
C GLY A 4 12.05 -11.43 6.32
N MET A 5 11.34 -10.31 6.17
CA MET A 5 11.32 -9.53 4.92
C MET A 5 12.51 -8.58 4.82
N MET A 6 13.03 -8.12 5.96
CA MET A 6 14.10 -7.11 6.06
C MET A 6 15.42 -7.67 6.62
N TYR A 7 15.66 -8.98 6.50
CA TYR A 7 16.89 -9.60 7.02
C TYR A 7 18.18 -8.98 6.43
N GLY A 8 18.09 -8.46 5.19
CA GLY A 8 19.18 -7.72 4.54
C GLY A 8 19.62 -6.47 5.32
N ALA A 9 18.71 -5.80 6.04
CA ALA A 9 19.07 -4.65 6.88
C ALA A 9 19.94 -5.06 8.07
N ALA A 10 19.67 -6.21 8.68
CA ALA A 10 20.51 -6.74 9.75
C ALA A 10 21.90 -7.12 9.22
N ILE A 11 21.98 -7.75 8.04
CA ILE A 11 23.26 -8.11 7.39
C ILE A 11 24.08 -6.85 7.09
N ILE A 12 23.48 -5.84 6.46
CA ILE A 12 24.16 -4.59 6.11
C ILE A 12 24.66 -3.87 7.37
N GLY A 13 23.83 -3.79 8.42
CA GLY A 13 24.23 -3.17 9.69
C GLY A 13 25.39 -3.90 10.34
N PHE A 14 25.38 -5.24 10.35
CA PHE A 14 26.46 -6.04 10.92
C PHE A 14 27.76 -5.91 10.13
N VAL A 15 27.71 -6.04 8.80
CA VAL A 15 28.89 -5.89 7.92
C VAL A 15 29.46 -4.47 8.01
N GLY A 16 28.60 -3.46 7.99
CA GLY A 16 28.98 -2.05 8.10
C GLY A 16 29.68 -1.71 9.42
N LEU A 17 29.38 -2.43 10.51
CA LEU A 17 30.08 -2.30 11.78
C LEU A 17 31.35 -3.15 11.86
N ALA A 18 31.31 -4.38 11.33
CA ALA A 18 32.42 -5.33 11.44
C ALA A 18 33.69 -4.82 10.73
N ILE A 19 33.57 -4.21 9.55
CA ILE A 19 34.72 -3.71 8.78
C ILE A 19 35.58 -2.70 9.57
N PRO A 20 35.03 -1.57 10.07
CA PRO A 20 35.82 -0.59 10.80
C PRO A 20 36.31 -1.10 12.16
N VAL A 21 35.58 -2.01 12.81
CA VAL A 21 36.01 -2.63 14.08
C VAL A 21 37.22 -3.54 13.86
N LEU A 22 37.18 -4.40 12.83
CA LEU A 22 38.29 -5.28 12.48
C LEU A 22 39.53 -4.53 11.98
N ALA A 23 39.32 -3.33 11.42
CA ALA A 23 40.40 -2.45 10.97
C ALA A 23 40.95 -1.53 12.08
N ASP A 24 40.48 -1.65 13.32
CA ASP A 24 40.80 -0.75 14.44
C ASP A 24 40.66 0.74 14.07
N SER A 25 39.62 1.05 13.27
CA SER A 25 39.39 2.38 12.74
C SER A 25 38.61 3.24 13.73
N THR A 26 39.00 4.51 13.85
CA THR A 26 38.20 5.54 14.54
C THR A 26 36.79 5.70 13.96
N GLY A 27 36.58 5.28 12.70
CA GLY A 27 35.27 5.22 12.06
C GLY A 27 34.28 4.25 12.71
N ALA A 28 34.74 3.32 13.55
CA ALA A 28 33.89 2.34 14.25
C ALA A 28 32.84 3.03 15.13
N PHE A 29 33.16 4.18 15.73
CA PHE A 29 32.21 4.94 16.55
C PHE A 29 31.04 5.48 15.72
N VAL A 30 31.31 6.00 14.51
CA VAL A 30 30.25 6.47 13.60
C VAL A 30 29.45 5.29 13.07
N ALA A 31 30.13 4.22 12.65
CA ALA A 31 29.50 3.01 12.14
C ALA A 31 28.55 2.36 13.15
N PHE A 32 28.85 2.45 14.45
CA PHE A 32 27.99 1.96 15.52
C PHE A 32 26.59 2.56 15.49
N PHE A 33 26.47 3.89 15.39
CA PHE A 33 25.15 4.53 15.36
C PHE A 33 24.36 4.14 14.11
N PHE A 34 25.00 4.11 12.94
CA PHE A 34 24.35 3.68 11.71
C PHE A 34 23.91 2.21 11.78
N ALA A 35 24.76 1.32 12.27
CA ALA A 35 24.46 -0.10 12.43
C ALA A 35 23.29 -0.34 13.39
N LEU A 36 23.23 0.42 14.49
CA LEU A 36 22.12 0.37 15.44
C LEU A 36 20.77 0.68 14.76
N PHE A 37 20.71 1.75 13.96
CA PHE A 37 19.50 2.10 13.22
C PHE A 37 19.18 1.09 12.11
N TRP A 38 20.19 0.55 11.41
CA TRP A 38 19.97 -0.43 10.34
C TRP A 38 19.43 -1.76 10.88
N ILE A 39 20.03 -2.28 11.95
CA ILE A 39 19.59 -3.52 12.62
C ILE A 39 18.22 -3.31 13.30
N GLY A 40 17.98 -2.13 13.89
CA GLY A 40 16.72 -1.77 14.53
C GLY A 40 15.58 -1.42 13.56
N SER A 41 15.88 -1.19 12.28
CA SER A 41 14.89 -0.77 11.28
C SER A 41 13.68 -1.70 11.12
N PRO A 42 13.78 -3.04 11.23
CA PRO A 42 12.61 -3.91 11.14
C PRO A 42 11.66 -3.74 12.32
N ALA A 43 12.17 -3.45 13.52
CA ALA A 43 11.35 -3.15 14.69
C ALA A 43 10.59 -1.84 14.49
N ILE A 44 11.31 -0.79 14.05
CA ILE A 44 10.73 0.53 13.76
C ILE A 44 9.67 0.42 12.66
N ALA A 45 9.98 -0.27 11.55
CA ALA A 45 9.05 -0.52 10.46
C ALA A 45 7.79 -1.25 10.96
N SER A 46 7.96 -2.28 11.79
CA SER A 46 6.80 -2.98 12.38
C SER A 46 5.98 -2.11 13.32
N TRP A 47 6.61 -1.13 13.99
CA TRP A 47 5.93 -0.23 14.92
C TRP A 47 5.10 0.81 14.17
N ILE A 48 5.69 1.46 13.16
CA ILE A 48 5.00 2.49 12.36
C ILE A 48 3.99 1.91 11.37
N SER A 49 4.16 0.64 10.96
CA SER A 49 3.24 -0.04 10.03
C SER A 49 2.03 -0.65 10.74
N ARG A 50 1.95 -0.55 12.07
CA ARG A 50 0.72 -0.91 12.77
C ARG A 50 -0.34 0.10 12.38
N SER A 51 -1.40 -0.41 11.76
CA SER A 51 -2.63 0.34 11.51
C SER A 51 -3.06 1.06 12.79
N ALA A 52 -3.47 2.33 12.68
CA ALA A 52 -4.13 3.09 13.74
C ALA A 52 -5.56 2.56 14.00
N GLU A 53 -5.77 1.25 13.84
CA GLU A 53 -7.05 0.55 13.92
C GLU A 53 -7.77 0.70 15.26
N THR A 54 -7.04 1.14 16.29
CA THR A 54 -7.62 1.39 17.62
C THR A 54 -8.29 2.78 17.69
N GLU A 55 -7.86 3.74 16.87
CA GLU A 55 -8.44 5.09 16.80
C GLU A 55 -9.50 5.22 15.69
N ASP A 56 -9.45 4.39 14.64
CA ASP A 56 -10.29 4.53 13.45
C ASP A 56 -11.47 3.53 13.38
N ARG A 57 -12.05 3.19 14.53
CA ARG A 57 -13.38 2.55 14.52
C ARG A 57 -14.43 3.62 14.24
N LEU A 58 -14.52 4.03 12.98
CA LEU A 58 -15.58 4.89 12.48
C LEU A 58 -16.93 4.28 12.90
N ARG A 59 -17.60 4.91 13.87
CA ARG A 59 -18.92 4.47 14.34
C ARG A 59 -19.97 4.96 13.35
N ILE A 60 -20.17 4.17 12.30
CA ILE A 60 -21.15 4.45 11.25
C ILE A 60 -22.53 3.93 11.69
N SER A 61 -23.59 4.69 11.45
CA SER A 61 -24.95 4.22 11.70
C SER A 61 -25.33 3.06 10.78
N GLN A 62 -26.28 2.20 11.18
CA GLN A 62 -26.76 1.11 10.31
C GLN A 62 -27.36 1.64 8.99
N ALA A 63 -27.99 2.83 9.03
CA ALA A 63 -28.55 3.49 7.85
C ALA A 63 -27.45 3.91 6.87
N ASP A 64 -26.35 4.47 7.36
CA ASP A 64 -25.21 4.87 6.53
C ASP A 64 -24.51 3.64 5.94
N ILE A 65 -24.33 2.56 6.71
CA ILE A 65 -23.79 1.29 6.19
C ILE A 65 -24.64 0.78 5.03
N HIS A 66 -25.96 0.79 5.19
CA HIS A 66 -26.88 0.35 4.14
C HIS A 66 -26.79 1.25 2.88
N THR A 67 -26.74 2.57 3.09
CA THR A 67 -26.62 3.56 2.02
C THR A 67 -25.31 3.37 1.25
N LEU A 68 -24.18 3.27 1.95
CA LEU A 68 -22.86 3.07 1.35
C LEU A 68 -22.78 1.76 0.57
N ARG A 69 -23.33 0.66 1.12
CA ARG A 69 -23.41 -0.62 0.39
C ARG A 69 -24.26 -0.52 -0.87
N THR A 70 -25.36 0.20 -0.82
CA THR A 70 -26.23 0.43 -1.98
C THR A 70 -25.50 1.21 -3.06
N VAL A 71 -24.82 2.31 -2.69
CA VAL A 71 -23.99 3.09 -3.62
C VAL A 71 -22.88 2.23 -4.20
N ALA A 72 -22.14 1.47 -3.38
CA ALA A 72 -21.07 0.60 -3.83
C ALA A 72 -21.56 -0.45 -4.84
N ARG A 73 -22.72 -1.09 -4.60
CA ARG A 73 -23.30 -2.08 -5.53
C ARG A 73 -23.74 -1.42 -6.84
N ARG A 74 -24.33 -0.22 -6.79
CA ARG A 74 -24.71 0.53 -7.99
C ARG A 74 -23.50 0.96 -8.82
N THR A 75 -22.44 1.44 -8.16
CA THR A 75 -21.19 1.78 -8.83
C THR A 75 -20.52 0.54 -9.43
N TRP A 76 -20.50 -0.59 -8.71
CA TRP A 76 -19.93 -1.84 -9.21
C TRP A 76 -20.64 -2.37 -10.45
N HIS A 77 -21.98 -2.19 -10.52
CA HIS A 77 -22.77 -2.62 -11.66
C HIS A 77 -22.30 -2.02 -12.99
N TYR A 78 -21.70 -0.82 -13.00
CA TYR A 78 -21.06 -0.25 -14.18
C TYR A 78 -19.96 -1.19 -14.73
N PHE A 79 -19.03 -1.59 -13.86
CA PHE A 79 -17.93 -2.48 -14.25
C PHE A 79 -18.43 -3.87 -14.64
N GLU A 80 -19.39 -4.40 -13.88
CA GLU A 80 -20.03 -5.69 -14.19
C GLU A 80 -20.72 -5.69 -15.57
N SER A 81 -21.32 -4.57 -15.96
CA SER A 81 -22.03 -4.44 -17.24
C SER A 81 -21.09 -4.17 -18.42
N PHE A 82 -20.05 -3.36 -18.21
CA PHE A 82 -19.28 -2.78 -19.32
C PHE A 82 -17.84 -3.30 -19.45
N VAL A 83 -17.29 -4.03 -18.46
CA VAL A 83 -15.97 -4.66 -18.59
C VAL A 83 -16.12 -6.01 -19.27
N THR A 84 -16.36 -5.98 -20.58
CA THR A 84 -16.65 -7.17 -21.41
C THR A 84 -15.52 -7.46 -22.38
N ALA A 85 -15.58 -8.60 -23.07
CA ALA A 85 -14.61 -8.96 -24.11
C ALA A 85 -14.61 -7.97 -25.30
N GLU A 86 -15.76 -7.37 -25.61
CA GLU A 86 -15.90 -6.33 -26.64
C GLU A 86 -15.04 -5.10 -26.34
N HIS A 87 -14.88 -4.79 -25.05
CA HIS A 87 -14.04 -3.70 -24.57
C HIS A 87 -12.66 -4.19 -24.09
N HIS A 88 -12.20 -5.36 -24.55
CA HIS A 88 -10.92 -5.97 -24.18
C HIS A 88 -10.74 -6.16 -22.66
N HIS A 89 -11.84 -6.35 -21.93
CA HIS A 89 -11.85 -6.39 -20.47
C HIS A 89 -11.30 -5.11 -19.81
N LEU A 90 -11.43 -3.97 -20.49
CA LEU A 90 -11.18 -2.64 -19.95
C LEU A 90 -12.51 -1.90 -19.73
N PRO A 91 -12.60 -1.05 -18.70
CA PRO A 91 -13.76 -0.20 -18.51
C PRO A 91 -13.81 0.87 -19.61
N PRO A 92 -15.00 1.16 -20.19
CA PRO A 92 -15.15 2.30 -21.06
C PRO A 92 -14.98 3.61 -20.29
N ASP A 93 -14.59 4.65 -21.00
CA ASP A 93 -14.32 6.00 -20.48
C ASP A 93 -15.57 6.63 -19.87
N ASN A 94 -16.72 6.48 -20.54
CA ASN A 94 -18.02 6.86 -20.00
C ASN A 94 -19.17 6.09 -20.64
N PHE A 95 -20.28 6.02 -19.91
CA PHE A 95 -21.60 5.63 -20.39
C PHE A 95 -22.55 6.81 -20.18
N GLN A 96 -23.24 7.22 -21.23
CA GLN A 96 -24.27 8.25 -21.17
C GLN A 96 -25.63 7.57 -21.26
N GLU A 97 -26.46 7.71 -20.23
CA GLU A 97 -27.82 7.15 -20.22
C GLU A 97 -28.82 8.03 -21.00
N SER A 98 -28.66 9.35 -20.87
CA SER A 98 -29.52 10.37 -21.46
C SER A 98 -28.68 11.28 -22.36
N PRO A 99 -29.19 11.69 -23.54
CA PRO A 99 -30.53 11.45 -24.07
C PRO A 99 -30.77 10.03 -24.63
N ALA A 100 -29.71 9.29 -24.92
CA ALA A 100 -29.77 7.91 -25.35
C ALA A 100 -28.55 7.12 -24.81
N PRO A 101 -28.67 5.80 -24.58
CA PRO A 101 -27.57 4.95 -24.17
C PRO A 101 -26.41 4.98 -25.16
N VAL A 102 -25.28 5.56 -24.75
CA VAL A 102 -24.04 5.60 -25.55
C VAL A 102 -22.85 5.20 -24.68
N VAL A 103 -22.08 4.22 -25.13
CA VAL A 103 -20.82 3.79 -24.51
C VAL A 103 -19.66 4.38 -25.31
N ALA A 104 -18.68 4.99 -24.63
CA ALA A 104 -17.43 5.42 -25.24
C ALA A 104 -16.36 4.31 -25.12
N PRO A 105 -16.07 3.52 -26.19
CA PRO A 105 -15.32 2.25 -26.11
C PRO A 105 -13.80 2.41 -25.96
N ARG A 106 -13.35 3.57 -25.50
CA ARG A 106 -11.94 3.86 -25.20
C ARG A 106 -11.77 3.95 -23.69
N THR A 107 -10.55 3.83 -23.19
CA THR A 107 -10.23 4.13 -21.79
C THR A 107 -9.24 5.29 -21.81
N SER A 108 -9.54 6.38 -21.11
CA SER A 108 -8.59 7.47 -20.95
C SER A 108 -7.54 7.13 -19.86
N PRO A 109 -6.37 7.79 -19.85
CA PRO A 109 -5.33 7.52 -18.85
C PRO A 109 -5.60 8.09 -17.45
N THR A 110 -6.70 8.82 -17.26
CA THR A 110 -7.07 9.51 -16.02
C THR A 110 -7.91 8.61 -15.11
#